data_AF-A0A3D0YLA2-F1
#
_entry.id   AF-A0A3D0YLA2-F1
#
_cell.length_a   1.000
_cell.length_b   1.000
_cell.length_c   1.000
_cell.angle_alpha   90.00
_cell.angle_beta   90.00
_cell.angle_gamma   90.00
#
_symmetry.space_group_name_H-M   'P 1'
#
loop_
_entity.id
_entity.type
_entity.pdbx_description
1 polymer ?
#
loop_
_entity_poly.entity_id
_entity_poly.type
_entity_poly.pdbx_seq_one_letter_code
_entity_poly.pdbx_strand_id
1 'polypeptide(L)'
;MNFSVCLNRFIFTTAIVTIVSLAEVGLAKGFPSGKAGFESHVKPFFQTHCVECHGPDKSKGKITVHSLDGDLAAGQELERWEHILDALEHEDMPPEEEDQPSAEDRAAMVKWIESGLRDYVKKASKVAVETTTRRLTNIEYQNT
;
A
#
# COMPACT_ATOMS: atom_id res chain seq x y z
N MET A 1 69.58 -20.66 21.51
CA MET A 1 69.95 -19.58 22.44
C MET A 1 68.84 -18.55 22.41
N ASN A 2 68.13 -18.41 23.52
CA ASN A 2 67.07 -17.40 23.71
C ASN A 2 67.71 -16.02 23.88
N PHE A 3 67.24 -15.02 23.15
CA PHE A 3 67.45 -13.61 23.52
C PHE A 3 66.20 -12.79 23.22
N SER A 4 65.68 -12.24 24.31
CA SER A 4 64.58 -11.29 24.41
C SER A 4 64.99 -9.93 23.83
N VAL A 5 64.13 -9.28 23.04
CA VAL A 5 64.26 -7.87 22.68
C VAL A 5 62.89 -7.17 22.78
N CYS A 6 62.85 -6.26 23.75
CA CYS A 6 62.27 -4.92 23.77
C CYS A 6 60.86 -4.68 23.20
N LEU A 7 59.92 -4.57 24.15
CA LEU A 7 59.12 -3.38 24.45
C LEU A 7 59.25 -2.17 23.48
N ASN A 8 58.07 -1.73 23.04
CA ASN A 8 57.63 -0.37 22.71
C ASN A 8 57.36 -0.08 21.22
N ARG A 9 56.15 0.46 20.99
CA ARG A 9 55.68 1.21 19.80
C ARG A 9 54.78 0.49 18.79
N PHE A 10 53.58 0.07 19.20
CA PHE A 10 52.42 0.10 18.30
C PHE A 10 51.17 0.53 19.07
N ILE A 11 51.08 1.84 19.28
CA ILE A 11 49.80 2.53 19.34
C ILE A 11 49.14 2.31 17.96
N PHE A 12 47.81 2.15 17.95
CA PHE A 12 46.93 1.92 16.80
C PHE A 12 46.82 0.44 16.35
N THR A 13 45.58 -0.07 16.38
CA THR A 13 45.00 -1.17 15.56
C THR A 13 44.25 -2.31 16.29
N THR A 14 43.74 -2.10 17.51
CA THR A 14 42.72 -3.02 18.07
C THR A 14 41.52 -2.27 18.66
N ALA A 15 40.83 -1.50 17.81
CA ALA A 15 39.45 -1.08 18.03
C ALA A 15 38.58 -1.67 16.92
N ILE A 16 38.57 -3.00 16.85
CA ILE A 16 37.69 -3.77 15.98
C ILE A 16 36.74 -4.54 16.90
N VAL A 17 35.46 -4.23 16.72
CA VAL A 17 34.30 -5.08 17.04
C VAL A 17 33.91 -5.12 18.52
N THR A 18 33.20 -4.07 18.94
CA THR A 18 32.06 -4.25 19.86
C THR A 18 30.78 -4.10 19.06
N ILE A 19 30.18 -5.25 18.81
CA ILE A 19 28.82 -5.47 18.32
C ILE A 19 27.83 -4.74 19.24
N VAL A 20 27.01 -3.84 18.68
CA VAL A 20 25.58 -3.80 18.99
C VAL A 20 24.88 -3.66 17.65
N SER A 21 24.31 -4.78 17.23
CA SER A 21 23.35 -4.89 16.15
C SER A 21 22.18 -3.97 16.50
N LEU A 22 22.02 -2.90 15.72
CA LEU A 22 20.78 -2.13 15.74
C LEU A 22 19.73 -3.05 15.09
N ALA A 23 18.97 -3.74 15.92
CA ALA A 23 17.73 -4.35 15.48
C ALA A 23 16.82 -3.21 15.02
N GLU A 24 16.83 -2.92 13.73
CA GLU A 24 15.77 -2.19 13.06
C GLU A 24 14.50 -3.00 13.31
N VAL A 25 13.73 -2.62 14.32
CA VAL A 25 12.38 -3.12 14.51
C VAL A 25 11.64 -2.68 13.26
N GLY A 26 11.48 -3.62 12.32
CA GLY A 26 10.74 -3.45 11.08
C GLY A 26 9.28 -3.18 11.42
N LEU A 27 8.96 -1.92 11.72
CA LEU A 27 7.60 -1.44 11.63
C LEU A 27 7.29 -1.50 10.14
N ALA A 28 6.56 -2.52 9.70
CA ALA A 28 6.06 -2.63 8.34
C ALA A 28 5.30 -1.33 8.02
N LYS A 29 5.99 -0.38 7.37
CA LYS A 29 5.37 0.83 6.85
C LYS A 29 4.51 0.36 5.69
N GLY A 30 3.22 0.20 5.95
CA GLY A 30 2.23 -0.07 4.90
C GLY A 30 2.33 1.00 3.81
N PHE A 31 1.82 0.66 2.63
CA PHE A 31 1.92 1.55 1.47
C PHE A 31 1.33 2.94 1.76
N PRO A 32 1.95 4.03 1.29
CA PRO A 32 1.39 5.37 1.42
C PRO A 32 -0.04 5.42 0.86
N SER A 33 -0.97 6.13 1.50
CA SER A 33 -2.33 6.23 0.96
C SER A 33 -2.38 7.04 -0.36
N GLY A 34 -3.41 6.77 -1.17
CA GLY A 34 -3.70 7.53 -2.40
C GLY A 34 -2.66 7.37 -3.52
N LYS A 35 -2.64 8.32 -4.46
CA LYS A 35 -1.81 8.23 -5.69
C LYS A 35 -0.33 7.96 -5.45
N ALA A 36 0.24 8.47 -4.35
CA ALA A 36 1.65 8.23 -4.03
C ALA A 36 1.93 6.74 -3.78
N GLY A 37 1.11 6.05 -2.99
CA GLY A 37 1.25 4.60 -2.82
C GLY A 37 0.85 3.82 -4.05
N PHE A 38 -0.13 4.32 -4.81
CA PHE A 38 -0.50 3.71 -6.07
C PHE A 38 0.70 3.59 -7.02
N GLU A 39 1.37 4.71 -7.32
CA GLU A 39 2.49 4.73 -8.25
C GLU A 39 3.71 3.97 -7.72
N SER A 40 3.95 4.00 -6.40
CA SER A 40 5.17 3.40 -5.81
C SER A 40 5.05 1.91 -5.48
N HIS A 41 3.85 1.38 -5.20
CA HIS A 41 3.67 0.00 -4.72
C HIS A 41 2.56 -0.75 -5.46
N VAL A 42 1.36 -0.16 -5.59
CA VAL A 42 0.18 -0.84 -6.15
C VAL A 42 0.34 -1.13 -7.64
N LYS A 43 0.80 -0.14 -8.41
CA LYS A 43 0.98 -0.26 -9.85
C LYS A 43 2.07 -1.27 -10.22
N PRO A 44 3.26 -1.27 -9.59
CA PRO A 44 4.23 -2.36 -9.75
C PRO A 44 3.65 -3.73 -9.40
N PHE A 45 2.91 -3.84 -8.30
CA PHE A 45 2.26 -5.10 -7.91
C PHE A 45 1.31 -5.61 -9.00
N PHE A 46 0.45 -4.76 -9.56
CA PHE A 46 -0.43 -5.15 -10.65
C PHE A 46 0.33 -5.50 -11.93
N GLN A 47 1.43 -4.81 -12.23
CA GLN A 47 2.28 -5.13 -13.38
C GLN A 47 2.87 -6.53 -13.25
N THR A 48 3.32 -6.92 -12.06
CA THR A 48 3.92 -8.23 -11.80
C THR A 48 2.89 -9.35 -11.76
N HIS A 49 1.77 -9.15 -11.08
CA HIS A 49 0.87 -10.26 -10.72
C HIS A 49 -0.46 -10.29 -11.48
N CYS A 50 -0.88 -9.19 -12.11
CA CYS A 50 -2.25 -9.05 -12.61
C CYS A 50 -2.34 -8.75 -14.11
N VAL A 51 -1.43 -7.95 -14.65
CA VAL A 51 -1.51 -7.41 -16.02
C VAL A 51 -1.43 -8.50 -17.09
N GLU A 52 -0.77 -9.63 -16.84
CA GLU A 52 -0.73 -10.72 -17.82
C GLU A 52 -2.12 -11.23 -18.19
N CYS A 53 -3.04 -11.28 -17.23
CA CYS A 53 -4.41 -11.77 -17.41
C CYS A 53 -5.48 -10.67 -17.50
N HIS A 54 -5.21 -9.50 -16.91
CA HIS A 54 -6.14 -8.36 -16.76
C HIS A 54 -5.59 -7.06 -17.37
N GLY A 55 -4.67 -7.18 -18.32
CA GLY A 55 -4.02 -6.10 -19.05
C GLY A 55 -4.79 -5.58 -20.27
N PRO A 56 -4.11 -4.86 -21.18
CA PRO A 56 -4.72 -4.35 -22.41
C PRO A 56 -5.02 -5.44 -23.44
N ASP A 57 -4.19 -6.49 -23.50
CA ASP A 57 -4.30 -7.55 -24.50
C ASP A 57 -5.23 -8.69 -24.07
N LYS A 58 -5.41 -8.88 -22.75
CA LYS A 58 -6.25 -9.92 -22.15
C LYS A 58 -7.04 -9.31 -20.99
N SER A 59 -8.35 -9.59 -20.95
CA SER A 59 -9.24 -9.19 -19.85
C SER A 59 -10.06 -10.39 -19.40
N LYS A 60 -9.43 -11.28 -18.63
CA LYS A 60 -10.13 -12.39 -17.98
C LYS A 60 -11.20 -11.82 -17.03
N GLY A 61 -12.37 -12.45 -16.99
CA GLY A 61 -13.48 -12.00 -16.15
C GLY A 61 -14.04 -10.60 -16.48
N LYS A 62 -13.66 -10.00 -17.62
CA LYS A 62 -14.01 -8.62 -18.01
C LYS A 62 -13.53 -7.53 -17.02
N ILE A 63 -12.51 -7.86 -16.21
CA ILE A 63 -11.83 -6.90 -15.33
C ILE A 63 -10.54 -6.47 -16.00
N THR A 64 -10.27 -5.15 -16.02
CA THR A 64 -8.98 -4.58 -16.44
C THR A 64 -8.37 -3.76 -15.31
N VAL A 65 -7.12 -4.04 -14.98
CA VAL A 65 -6.39 -3.37 -13.88
C VAL A 65 -5.44 -2.28 -14.36
N HIS A 66 -5.02 -2.33 -15.63
CA HIS A 66 -4.03 -1.41 -16.18
C HIS A 66 -4.54 0.04 -16.33
N SER A 67 -5.85 0.24 -16.35
CA SER A 67 -6.49 1.56 -16.56
C SER A 67 -6.89 2.25 -15.25
N LEU A 68 -6.56 1.67 -14.09
CA LEU A 68 -6.88 2.25 -12.79
C LEU A 68 -6.04 3.50 -12.54
N ASP A 69 -6.66 4.55 -12.02
CA ASP A 69 -6.02 5.86 -11.79
C ASP A 69 -5.37 6.01 -10.40
N GLY A 70 -5.59 5.02 -9.53
CA GLY A 70 -5.05 4.96 -8.17
C GLY A 70 -5.66 5.92 -7.15
N ASP A 71 -6.77 6.58 -7.47
CA ASP A 71 -7.40 7.56 -6.58
C ASP A 71 -8.75 7.07 -6.05
N LEU A 72 -8.71 6.08 -5.15
CA LEU A 72 -9.92 5.49 -4.57
C LEU A 72 -10.77 6.52 -3.81
N ALA A 73 -10.13 7.52 -3.19
CA ALA A 73 -10.81 8.59 -2.46
C ALA A 73 -11.57 9.57 -3.40
N ALA A 74 -11.30 9.55 -4.71
CA ALA A 74 -12.10 10.24 -5.71
C ALA A 74 -13.42 9.51 -6.01
N GLY A 75 -13.54 8.23 -5.67
CA GLY A 75 -14.75 7.44 -5.86
C GLY A 75 -14.96 6.93 -7.28
N GLN A 76 -13.91 6.91 -8.10
CA GLN A 76 -13.95 6.34 -9.44
C GLN A 76 -13.73 4.82 -9.37
N GLU A 77 -14.44 4.07 -10.22
CA GLU A 77 -14.26 2.62 -10.36
C GLU A 77 -14.42 1.81 -9.05
N LEU A 78 -15.27 2.26 -8.10
CA LEU A 78 -15.43 1.62 -6.79
C LEU A 78 -15.80 0.14 -6.87
N GLU A 79 -16.76 -0.22 -7.72
CA GLU A 79 -17.15 -1.62 -7.95
C GLU A 79 -15.96 -2.47 -8.42
N ARG A 80 -15.08 -1.90 -9.24
CA ARG A 80 -13.88 -2.61 -9.71
C ARG A 80 -12.87 -2.79 -8.59
N TRP A 81 -12.71 -1.79 -7.73
CA TRP A 81 -11.86 -1.89 -6.55
C TRP A 81 -12.39 -2.89 -5.53
N GLU A 82 -13.70 -2.99 -5.36
CA GLU A 82 -14.35 -4.03 -4.53
C GLU A 82 -14.06 -5.43 -5.08
N HIS A 83 -14.24 -5.66 -6.38
CA HIS A 83 -13.89 -6.97 -6.98
C HIS A 83 -12.41 -7.32 -6.83
N ILE A 84 -11.50 -6.33 -6.94
CA ILE A 84 -10.06 -6.56 -6.76
C ILE A 84 -9.76 -6.89 -5.28
N LEU A 85 -10.41 -6.18 -4.35
CA LEU A 85 -10.29 -6.45 -2.93
C LEU A 85 -10.71 -7.88 -2.61
N ASP A 86 -11.90 -8.28 -3.05
CA ASP A 86 -12.43 -9.63 -2.85
C ASP A 86 -11.48 -10.69 -3.39
N ALA A 87 -10.98 -10.51 -4.62
CA ALA A 87 -10.06 -11.48 -5.23
C ALA A 87 -8.74 -11.61 -4.46
N LEU A 88 -8.23 -10.51 -3.86
CA LEU A 88 -7.02 -10.53 -3.05
C LEU A 88 -7.26 -11.12 -1.66
N GLU A 89 -8.41 -10.85 -1.04
CA GLU A 89 -8.77 -11.38 0.28
C GLU A 89 -9.01 -12.89 0.26
N HIS A 90 -9.57 -13.41 -0.83
CA HIS A 90 -9.85 -14.84 -1.01
C HIS A 90 -8.67 -15.61 -1.61
N GLU A 91 -7.57 -14.93 -1.94
CA GLU A 91 -6.42 -15.52 -2.64
C GLU A 91 -6.80 -16.18 -3.99
N ASP A 92 -7.91 -15.75 -4.59
CA ASP A 92 -8.40 -16.23 -5.90
C ASP A 92 -7.49 -15.78 -7.05
N MET A 93 -6.76 -14.68 -6.85
CA MET A 93 -5.86 -14.10 -7.84
C MET A 93 -4.49 -13.76 -7.23
N PRO A 94 -3.39 -14.07 -7.94
CA PRO A 94 -3.32 -14.81 -9.21
C PRO A 94 -3.75 -16.29 -9.08
N PRO A 95 -4.05 -17.02 -10.17
CA PRO A 95 -4.31 -18.46 -10.08
C PRO A 95 -3.04 -19.24 -9.69
N GLU A 96 -3.19 -20.47 -9.21
CA GLU A 96 -2.09 -21.27 -8.64
C GLU A 96 -0.93 -21.53 -9.63
N GLU A 97 -1.20 -21.50 -10.94
CA GLU A 97 -0.19 -21.70 -11.99
C GLU A 97 0.66 -20.44 -12.28
N GLU A 98 0.32 -19.29 -11.69
CA GLU A 98 0.99 -18.00 -11.91
C GLU A 98 1.81 -17.56 -10.69
N ASP A 99 2.69 -16.57 -10.87
CA ASP A 99 3.54 -16.06 -9.80
C ASP A 99 2.72 -15.42 -8.67
N GLN A 100 2.68 -16.09 -7.52
CA GLN A 100 1.96 -15.64 -6.34
C GLN A 100 2.72 -14.52 -5.60
N PRO A 101 2.02 -13.44 -5.18
CA PRO A 101 2.62 -12.47 -4.28
C PRO A 101 2.86 -13.08 -2.91
N SER A 102 3.78 -12.49 -2.14
CA SER A 102 3.97 -12.88 -0.74
C SER A 102 2.72 -12.54 0.08
N ALA A 103 2.50 -13.27 1.18
CA ALA A 103 1.41 -12.97 2.10
C ALA A 103 1.49 -11.55 2.67
N GLU A 104 2.70 -11.02 2.85
CA GLU A 104 2.93 -9.65 3.32
C GLU A 104 2.53 -8.62 2.25
N ASP A 105 2.93 -8.82 1.00
CA ASP A 105 2.57 -7.92 -0.10
C ASP A 105 1.05 -7.93 -0.35
N ARG A 106 0.43 -9.11 -0.34
CA ARG A 106 -1.03 -9.26 -0.47
C ARG A 106 -1.76 -8.51 0.65
N ALA A 107 -1.35 -8.71 1.90
CA ALA A 107 -1.94 -8.04 3.05
C ALA A 107 -1.75 -6.52 3.01
N ALA A 108 -0.59 -6.04 2.58
CA ALA A 108 -0.33 -4.62 2.40
C ALA A 108 -1.21 -4.02 1.29
N MET A 109 -1.51 -4.79 0.24
CA MET A 109 -2.37 -4.36 -0.86
C MET A 109 -3.83 -4.26 -0.46
N VAL A 110 -4.36 -5.30 0.20
CA VAL A 110 -5.70 -5.32 0.80
C VAL A 110 -5.88 -4.10 1.70
N LYS A 111 -4.95 -3.88 2.64
CA LYS A 111 -5.00 -2.75 3.57
C LYS A 111 -5.01 -1.39 2.86
N TRP A 112 -4.24 -1.25 1.79
CA TRP A 112 -4.20 0.00 1.02
C TRP A 112 -5.54 0.27 0.32
N ILE A 113 -6.13 -0.74 -0.33
CA ILE A 113 -7.43 -0.64 -1.00
C ILE A 113 -8.52 -0.29 0.01
N GLU A 114 -8.63 -1.05 1.09
CA GLU A 114 -9.60 -0.79 2.15
C GLU A 114 -9.47 0.62 2.73
N SER A 115 -8.23 1.11 2.93
CA SER A 115 -8.01 2.47 3.43
C SER A 115 -8.56 3.50 2.45
N GLY A 116 -8.32 3.32 1.15
CA GLY A 116 -8.85 4.20 0.11
C GLY A 116 -10.38 4.21 0.06
N LEU A 117 -11.02 3.03 0.16
CA LEU A 117 -12.48 2.91 0.22
C LEU A 117 -13.06 3.57 1.48
N ARG A 118 -12.43 3.37 2.64
CA ARG A 118 -12.82 4.05 3.90
C ARG A 118 -12.71 5.56 3.78
N ASP A 119 -11.65 6.07 3.17
CA ASP A 119 -11.46 7.50 2.94
C ASP A 119 -12.53 8.09 2.02
N TYR A 120 -12.92 7.36 0.97
CA TYR A 120 -14.06 7.71 0.12
C TYR A 120 -15.35 7.83 0.93
N VAL A 121 -15.72 6.81 1.70
CA VAL A 121 -16.95 6.81 2.52
C VAL A 121 -16.96 7.96 3.53
N LYS A 122 -15.82 8.21 4.19
CA LYS A 122 -15.66 9.34 5.12
C LYS A 122 -15.86 10.69 4.43
N LYS A 123 -15.31 10.86 3.24
CA LYS A 123 -15.48 12.09 2.44
C LYS A 123 -16.94 12.26 1.99
N ALA A 124 -17.56 11.20 1.47
CA ALA A 124 -18.95 11.21 1.01
C ALA A 124 -19.92 11.53 2.15
N SER A 125 -19.73 10.92 3.32
CA SER A 125 -20.58 11.18 4.50
C SER A 125 -20.45 12.62 5.01
N LYS A 126 -19.23 13.20 5.03
CA LYS A 126 -19.04 14.62 5.38
C LYS A 126 -19.79 15.55 4.43
N VAL A 127 -19.71 15.31 3.12
CA VAL A 127 -20.43 16.11 2.11
C VAL A 127 -21.94 16.02 2.33
N ALA A 128 -22.47 14.83 2.61
CA ALA A 128 -23.88 14.65 2.90
C ALA A 128 -24.32 15.48 4.13
N VAL A 129 -23.56 15.44 5.23
CA VAL A 129 -23.85 16.20 6.46
C VAL A 129 -23.86 17.72 6.22
N GLU A 130 -22.87 18.25 5.48
CA GLU A 130 -22.79 19.67 5.12
C GLU A 130 -24.00 20.10 4.27
N THR A 131 -24.39 19.28 3.29
CA THR A 131 -25.55 19.59 2.44
C THR A 131 -26.87 19.57 3.21
N THR A 132 -27.06 18.61 4.12
CA THR A 132 -28.26 18.55 4.97
C THR A 132 -28.34 19.76 5.90
N THR A 133 -27.23 20.12 6.55
CA THR A 133 -27.18 21.30 7.44
C THR A 133 -27.53 22.58 6.68
N ARG A 134 -26.94 22.79 5.49
CA ARG A 134 -27.25 23.94 4.62
C ARG A 134 -28.72 23.98 4.16
N ARG A 135 -29.33 22.82 3.93
CA ARG A 135 -30.75 22.75 3.54
C ARG A 135 -31.67 23.17 4.69
N LEU A 136 -31.37 22.75 5.91
CA LEU A 136 -32.13 23.16 7.10
C LEU A 136 -32.04 24.67 7.33
N THR A 137 -30.84 25.27 7.24
CA THR A 137 -30.66 26.73 7.45
C THR A 137 -31.39 27.58 6.39
N ASN A 138 -31.57 27.07 5.18
CA ASN A 138 -32.22 27.83 4.10
C ASN A 138 -33.75 27.74 4.13
N ILE A 139 -34.33 26.60 4.52
CA ILE A 139 -35.80 26.42 4.54
C ILE A 139 -36.43 27.09 5.77
N GLU A 140 -35.75 27.09 6.91
CA GLU A 140 -36.25 27.73 8.13
C GLU A 140 -36.13 29.26 8.09
N TYR A 141 -35.21 29.83 7.30
CA TYR A 141 -35.01 31.28 7.19
C TYR A 141 -35.96 31.99 6.20
N GLN A 142 -36.58 31.26 5.27
CA GLN A 142 -37.46 31.85 4.23
C GLN A 142 -38.95 31.89 4.62
N ASN A 143 -39.29 31.53 5.87
CA ASN A 143 -40.67 31.48 6.38
C ASN A 143 -40.93 32.47 7.54
N THR A 144 -40.20 33.60 7.61
CA THR A 144 -40.47 34.72 8.52
C THR A 144 -40.75 36.01 7.77
#